data_AF-A0A966P8H1-F1
#
_entry.id   AF-A0A966P8H1-F1
#
_cell.length_a   1.000
_cell.length_b   1.000
_cell.length_c   1.000
_cell.angle_alpha   90.00
_cell.angle_beta   90.00
_cell.angle_gamma   90.00
#
_symmetry.space_group_name_H-M   'P 1'
#
loop_
_entity.id
_entity.type
_entity.pdbx_description
1 polymer ?
#
loop_
_entity_poly.entity_id
_entity_poly.type
_entity_poly.pdbx_seq_one_letter_code
_entity_poly.pdbx_strand_id
1 'polypeptide(L)'
;EDVLIKLARCCTPVPGDPITGFITRGSGVSIHRSDCVNVADLKFHQGDRIVKVSWDPGAKTIFLVNIQIEALDRARLLSDITRALSDQEVNILHAAVNTTKDQTAISRFTFEMADASHLDVVLASIRKIDGVYDVYRITNN
;
A
#
# COMPACT_ATOMS: atom_id res chain seq x y z
N GLU A 1 -19.10 22.61 6.03
CA GLU A 1 -17.63 22.76 6.15
C GLU A 1 -16.99 21.49 5.64
N ASP A 2 -16.00 21.62 4.75
CA ASP A 2 -15.25 20.46 4.24
C ASP A 2 -14.26 20.01 5.30
N VAL A 3 -14.46 18.80 5.84
CA VAL A 3 -13.52 18.18 6.78
C VAL A 3 -12.30 17.72 6.00
N LEU A 4 -11.11 18.17 6.39
CA LEU A 4 -9.86 17.72 5.79
C LEU A 4 -9.66 16.22 6.08
N ILE A 5 -9.68 15.38 5.05
CA ILE A 5 -9.47 13.94 5.15
C ILE A 5 -8.08 13.58 4.61
N LYS A 6 -7.35 12.72 5.34
CA LYS A 6 -6.03 12.25 4.92
C LYS A 6 -5.87 10.75 5.17
N LEU A 7 -5.38 10.01 4.19
CA LEU A 7 -5.01 8.60 4.36
C LEU A 7 -3.70 8.49 5.15
N ALA A 8 -3.67 7.60 6.14
CA ALA A 8 -2.50 7.41 6.99
C ALA A 8 -1.38 6.68 6.26
N ARG A 9 -0.15 7.21 6.35
CA ARG A 9 1.04 6.56 5.78
C ARG A 9 1.52 5.35 6.58
N CYS A 10 1.09 5.21 7.83
CA CYS A 10 1.54 4.11 8.67
C CYS A 10 0.92 2.76 8.29
N CYS A 11 -0.27 2.72 7.69
CA CYS A 11 -0.91 1.47 7.25
C CYS A 11 -1.41 1.53 5.79
N THR A 12 -1.25 2.69 5.14
CA THR A 12 -1.53 2.92 3.70
C THR A 12 -2.85 2.31 3.23
N PRO A 13 -4.00 2.72 3.80
CA PRO A 13 -5.29 2.12 3.48
C PRO A 13 -5.67 2.37 2.01
N VAL A 14 -6.29 1.38 1.38
CA VAL A 14 -6.83 1.46 0.01
C VAL A 14 -8.26 0.88 -0.02
N PRO A 15 -9.09 1.25 -1.03
CA PRO A 15 -10.42 0.70 -1.22
C PRO A 15 -10.47 -0.82 -1.07
N GLY A 16 -11.45 -1.28 -0.28
CA GLY A 16 -11.58 -2.69 0.11
C GLY A 16 -11.03 -2.99 1.50
N ASP A 17 -10.11 -2.18 2.03
CA ASP A 17 -9.65 -2.33 3.42
C ASP A 17 -10.75 -1.93 4.41
N PRO A 18 -10.88 -2.64 5.55
CA PRO A 18 -11.64 -2.13 6.68
C PRO A 18 -10.93 -0.89 7.25
N ILE A 19 -11.65 0.24 7.36
CA ILE A 19 -11.09 1.52 7.77
C ILE A 19 -11.78 2.12 9.00
N THR A 20 -11.03 2.95 9.72
CA THR A 20 -11.50 3.80 10.82
C THR A 20 -10.92 5.21 10.66
N GLY A 21 -11.69 6.23 11.05
CA GLY A 21 -11.21 7.59 11.11
C GLY A 21 -10.77 7.97 12.52
N PHE A 22 -9.75 8.83 12.62
CA PHE A 22 -9.31 9.45 13.86
C PHE A 22 -9.26 10.96 13.70
N ILE A 23 -9.98 11.70 14.55
CA ILE A 23 -9.98 13.16 14.56
C ILE A 23 -8.62 13.65 15.07
N THR A 24 -7.84 14.32 14.24
CA THR A 24 -6.53 14.90 14.59
C THR A 24 -6.66 16.22 15.34
N ARG A 25 -5.57 16.73 15.94
CA ARG A 25 -5.62 17.96 16.76
C ARG A 25 -5.92 19.23 15.95
N GLY A 26 -5.79 19.19 14.62
CA GLY A 26 -6.08 20.30 13.71
C GLY A 26 -7.41 20.17 12.96
N SER A 27 -8.40 19.50 13.56
CA SER A 27 -9.76 19.32 13.01
C SER A 27 -9.88 18.51 11.70
N GLY A 28 -8.78 17.91 11.21
CA GLY A 28 -8.82 16.94 10.11
C GLY A 28 -9.00 15.50 10.60
N VAL A 29 -9.45 14.60 9.74
CA VAL A 29 -9.60 13.16 10.02
C VAL A 29 -8.50 12.38 9.31
N SER A 30 -7.72 11.62 10.08
CA SER A 30 -6.77 10.64 9.56
C SER A 30 -7.47 9.29 9.39
N ILE A 31 -7.39 8.70 8.21
CA ILE A 31 -8.00 7.40 7.89
C ILE A 31 -6.94 6.32 8.03
N HIS A 32 -7.23 5.34 8.87
CA HIS A 32 -6.38 4.18 9.12
C HIS A 32 -7.12 2.90 8.74
N ARG A 33 -6.38 1.83 8.47
CA ARG A 33 -6.97 0.48 8.53
C ARG A 33 -7.42 0.18 9.95
N SER A 34 -8.52 -0.55 10.09
CA SER A 34 -9.08 -0.92 11.40
C SER A 34 -8.15 -1.82 12.22
N ASP A 35 -7.23 -2.55 11.58
CA ASP A 35 -6.24 -3.44 12.20
C ASP A 35 -4.85 -2.80 12.41
N CYS A 36 -4.71 -1.49 12.16
CA CYS A 36 -3.44 -0.78 12.33
C CYS A 36 -3.03 -0.68 13.81
N VAL A 37 -1.80 -1.03 14.18
CA VAL A 37 -1.34 -0.96 15.58
C VAL A 37 -1.41 0.47 16.15
N ASN A 38 -1.11 1.46 15.31
CA ASN A 38 -1.17 2.86 15.73
C ASN A 38 -2.61 3.29 16.04
N VAL A 39 -3.59 2.78 15.28
CA VAL A 39 -4.99 3.11 15.57
C VAL A 39 -5.52 2.37 16.79
N ALA A 40 -4.99 1.18 17.08
CA ALA A 40 -5.30 0.46 18.32
C ALA A 40 -4.85 1.26 19.55
N ASP A 41 -3.64 1.80 19.54
CA ASP A 41 -3.12 2.68 20.59
C ASP A 41 -3.96 3.96 20.76
N LEU A 42 -4.28 4.63 19.63
CA LEU A 42 -5.14 5.81 19.63
C LEU A 42 -6.54 5.50 20.18
N LYS A 43 -7.12 4.35 19.83
CA LYS A 43 -8.42 3.93 20.34
C LYS A 43 -8.39 3.67 21.84
N PHE A 44 -7.29 3.14 22.36
CA PHE A 44 -7.13 2.88 23.80
C PHE A 44 -7.01 4.18 24.61
N HIS A 45 -6.23 5.14 24.12
CA HIS A 45 -5.95 6.39 24.85
C HIS A 45 -6.89 7.56 24.54
N GLN A 46 -7.51 7.57 23.36
CA GLN A 46 -8.27 8.71 22.79
C GLN A 46 -9.50 8.22 22.00
N GLY A 47 -10.21 7.23 22.55
CA GLY A 47 -11.32 6.56 21.86
C GLY A 47 -12.50 7.47 21.49
N ASP A 48 -12.69 8.57 22.21
CA ASP A 48 -13.68 9.62 21.92
C ASP A 48 -13.45 10.32 20.57
N ARG A 49 -12.23 10.23 20.03
CA ARG A 49 -11.83 10.83 18.75
C ARG A 49 -11.89 9.84 17.58
N ILE A 50 -12.33 8.60 17.82
CA ILE A 50 -12.52 7.60 16.77
C ILE A 50 -13.89 7.80 16.12
N VAL A 51 -13.89 7.86 14.79
CA VAL A 51 -15.10 8.03 14.00
C VAL A 51 -15.26 6.90 12.99
N LYS A 52 -16.51 6.53 12.71
CA LYS A 52 -16.84 5.59 11.64
C LYS A 52 -16.73 6.32 10.31
N VAL A 53 -16.13 5.65 9.34
CA VAL A 53 -15.92 6.14 7.98
C VAL A 53 -16.18 5.00 7.01
N SER A 54 -16.45 5.34 5.76
CA SER A 54 -16.63 4.39 4.67
C SER A 54 -15.91 4.90 3.44
N TRP A 55 -15.50 3.98 2.57
CA TRP A 55 -14.98 4.34 1.25
C TRP A 55 -16.09 4.98 0.41
N ASP A 56 -15.76 6.07 -0.26
CA ASP A 56 -16.56 6.63 -1.34
C ASP A 56 -15.97 6.15 -2.69
N PRO A 57 -16.64 5.26 -3.43
CA PRO A 57 -16.17 4.77 -4.73
C PRO A 57 -16.00 5.87 -5.78
N GLY A 58 -16.66 7.02 -5.62
CA GLY A 58 -16.56 8.16 -6.53
C GLY A 58 -15.41 9.12 -6.20
N ALA A 59 -14.74 8.97 -5.06
CA ALA A 59 -13.69 9.87 -4.63
C ALA A 59 -12.40 9.64 -5.43
N LYS A 60 -11.96 10.66 -6.17
CA LYS A 60 -10.67 10.67 -6.85
C LYS A 60 -9.58 11.01 -5.85
N THR A 61 -8.86 9.99 -5.39
CA THR A 61 -7.68 10.16 -4.53
C THR A 61 -6.54 9.28 -5.03
N ILE A 62 -5.31 9.70 -4.73
CA ILE A 62 -4.13 8.87 -4.97
C ILE A 62 -3.90 8.00 -3.75
N PHE A 63 -3.66 6.72 -3.98
CA PHE A 63 -3.36 5.72 -2.98
C PHE A 63 -1.87 5.40 -3.01
N LEU A 64 -1.28 5.32 -1.83
CA LEU A 64 0.08 4.80 -1.66
C LEU A 64 -0.01 3.29 -1.45
N VAL A 65 0.71 2.52 -2.24
CA VAL A 65 0.74 1.05 -2.14
C VAL A 65 2.15 0.58 -1.91
N ASN A 66 2.30 -0.37 -0.98
CA ASN A 66 3.54 -1.07 -0.72
C ASN A 66 3.36 -2.55 -1.09
N ILE A 67 4.26 -3.10 -1.90
CA ILE A 67 4.26 -4.52 -2.25
C ILE A 67 5.61 -5.15 -1.91
N GLN A 68 5.58 -6.44 -1.60
CA GLN A 68 6.76 -7.29 -1.53
C GLN A 68 6.68 -8.32 -2.67
N ILE A 69 7.81 -8.51 -3.35
CA ILE A 69 8.00 -9.49 -4.42
C ILE A 69 9.11 -10.43 -3.95
N GLU A 70 8.86 -11.72 -4.05
CA GLU A 70 9.81 -12.79 -3.75
C GLU A 70 10.08 -13.58 -5.02
N ALA A 71 11.34 -13.69 -5.42
CA ALA A 71 11.71 -14.28 -6.69
C ALA A 71 13.08 -14.96 -6.63
N LEU A 72 13.34 -15.89 -7.56
CA LEU A 72 14.70 -16.36 -7.83
C LEU A 72 15.50 -15.25 -8.49
N ASP A 73 16.63 -14.87 -7.90
CA ASP A 73 17.51 -13.87 -8.49
C ASP A 73 18.09 -14.38 -9.80
N ARG A 74 18.00 -13.54 -10.83
CA ARG A 74 18.56 -13.82 -12.15
C ARG A 74 18.90 -12.53 -12.87
N ALA A 75 19.72 -12.66 -13.90
CA ALA A 75 20.02 -11.55 -14.78
C ALA A 75 18.73 -10.86 -15.26
N ARG A 76 18.70 -9.52 -15.10
CA ARG A 76 17.62 -8.62 -15.52
C ARG A 76 16.32 -8.67 -14.72
N LEU A 77 16.22 -9.44 -13.63
CA LEU A 77 15.01 -9.50 -12.80
C LEU A 77 14.49 -8.11 -12.38
N LEU A 78 15.37 -7.25 -11.85
CA LEU A 78 14.98 -5.89 -11.46
C LEU A 78 14.49 -5.04 -12.64
N SER A 79 15.08 -5.23 -13.83
CA SER A 79 14.64 -4.54 -15.04
C SER A 79 13.27 -5.03 -15.49
N ASP A 80 13.00 -6.33 -15.38
CA ASP A 80 11.70 -6.92 -15.74
C ASP A 80 10.60 -6.41 -14.80
N ILE A 81 10.88 -6.36 -13.48
CA ILE A 81 9.95 -5.85 -12.47
C ILE A 81 9.66 -4.37 -12.68
N THR A 82 10.68 -3.53 -12.85
CA THR A 82 10.49 -2.08 -13.04
C THR A 82 9.77 -1.76 -14.34
N ARG A 83 10.01 -2.53 -15.41
CA ARG A 83 9.25 -2.44 -16.66
C ARG A 83 7.79 -2.84 -16.45
N ALA A 84 7.51 -3.97 -15.81
CA ALA A 84 6.14 -4.42 -15.57
C ALA A 84 5.34 -3.41 -14.75
N LEU A 85 5.96 -2.77 -13.75
CA LEU A 85 5.35 -1.66 -13.01
C LEU A 85 5.11 -0.43 -13.91
N SER A 86 6.09 -0.05 -14.72
CA SER A 86 5.97 1.11 -15.63
C SER A 86 4.89 0.91 -16.70
N ASP A 87 4.74 -0.31 -17.22
CA ASP A 87 3.71 -0.69 -18.20
C ASP A 87 2.28 -0.62 -17.62
N GLN A 88 2.15 -0.60 -16.29
CA GLN A 88 0.88 -0.37 -15.59
C GLN A 88 0.66 1.10 -15.22
N GLU A 89 1.52 2.00 -15.72
CA GLU A 89 1.46 3.45 -15.48
C GLU A 89 1.49 3.84 -13.99
N VAL A 90 2.11 3.01 -13.13
CA VAL A 90 2.29 3.35 -11.71
C VAL A 90 3.56 4.17 -11.48
N ASN A 91 3.47 5.16 -10.60
CA ASN A 91 4.60 6.00 -10.24
C ASN A 91 5.37 5.40 -9.07
N ILE A 92 6.56 4.84 -9.32
CA ILE A 92 7.42 4.26 -8.28
C ILE A 92 8.05 5.38 -7.45
N LEU A 93 7.80 5.37 -6.14
CA LEU A 93 8.35 6.33 -5.19
C LEU A 93 9.57 5.79 -4.43
N HIS A 94 9.60 4.48 -4.19
CA HIS A 94 10.69 3.81 -3.49
C HIS A 94 10.82 2.36 -3.95
N ALA A 95 12.06 1.89 -4.07
CA ALA A 95 12.38 0.51 -4.36
C ALA A 95 13.58 0.09 -3.50
N ALA A 96 13.45 -1.04 -2.82
CA ALA A 96 14.54 -1.67 -2.09
C ALA A 96 14.62 -3.15 -2.50
N VAL A 97 15.81 -3.59 -2.89
CA VAL A 97 16.04 -4.95 -3.40
C VAL A 97 17.18 -5.56 -2.61
N ASN A 98 16.96 -6.77 -2.09
CA ASN A 98 17.97 -7.52 -1.37
C ASN A 98 17.94 -8.96 -1.86
N THR A 99 19.11 -9.52 -2.19
CA THR A 99 19.24 -10.94 -2.50
C THR A 99 19.77 -11.67 -1.26
N THR A 100 19.09 -12.73 -0.86
CA THR A 100 19.51 -13.61 0.24
C THR A 100 20.62 -14.57 -0.21
N LYS A 101 21.22 -15.32 0.73
CA LYS A 101 22.31 -16.27 0.42
C LYS A 101 21.86 -17.45 -0.45
N ASP A 102 20.58 -17.80 -0.40
CA ASP A 102 19.91 -18.82 -1.19
C ASP A 102 19.45 -18.32 -2.57
N GLN A 103 19.92 -17.12 -3.00
CA GLN A 103 19.56 -16.48 -4.27
C GLN A 103 18.08 -16.09 -4.38
N THR A 104 17.40 -15.88 -3.25
CA THR A 104 16.04 -15.33 -3.23
C THR A 104 16.14 -13.80 -3.23
N ALA A 105 15.65 -13.16 -4.28
CA ALA A 105 15.48 -11.71 -4.37
C ALA A 105 14.19 -11.30 -3.65
N ILE A 106 14.33 -10.51 -2.59
CA ILE A 106 13.23 -9.86 -1.88
C ILE A 106 13.22 -8.40 -2.29
N SER A 107 12.22 -8.02 -3.09
CA SER A 107 12.06 -6.65 -3.58
C SER A 107 10.85 -6.00 -2.95
N ARG A 108 11.02 -4.80 -2.39
CA ARG A 108 9.93 -3.98 -1.86
C ARG A 108 9.78 -2.73 -2.70
N PHE A 109 8.56 -2.50 -3.18
CA PHE A 109 8.22 -1.33 -3.97
C PHE A 109 7.12 -0.53 -3.28
N THR A 110 7.27 0.79 -3.30
CA THR A 110 6.23 1.74 -2.92
C THR A 110 5.89 2.56 -4.15
N PHE A 111 4.61 2.64 -4.50
CA PHE A 111 4.13 3.42 -5.64
C PHE A 111 2.79 4.08 -5.37
N GLU A 112 2.46 5.07 -6.19
CA GLU A 112 1.18 5.77 -6.19
C GLU A 112 0.27 5.24 -7.30
N MET A 113 -1.03 5.09 -6.98
CA MET A 113 -2.06 4.73 -7.95
C MET A 113 -3.37 5.49 -7.71
N ALA A 114 -4.02 5.93 -8.78
CA ALA A 114 -5.30 6.66 -8.68
C ALA A 114 -6.51 5.72 -8.51
N ASP A 115 -6.39 4.49 -9.00
CA ASP A 115 -7.45 3.49 -8.93
C ASP A 115 -6.93 2.24 -8.22
N ALA A 116 -7.30 2.05 -6.95
CA ALA A 116 -6.90 0.88 -6.18
C ALA A 116 -7.48 -0.43 -6.71
N SER A 117 -8.56 -0.41 -7.50
CA SER A 117 -9.10 -1.63 -8.14
C SER A 117 -8.13 -2.18 -9.19
N HIS A 118 -7.22 -1.36 -9.69
CA HIS A 118 -6.18 -1.78 -10.63
C HIS A 118 -5.04 -2.56 -9.95
N LEU A 119 -4.98 -2.61 -8.62
CA LEU A 119 -3.89 -3.26 -7.88
C LEU A 119 -3.77 -4.75 -8.23
N ASP A 120 -4.88 -5.46 -8.34
CA ASP A 120 -4.86 -6.88 -8.67
C ASP A 120 -4.25 -7.16 -10.05
N VAL A 121 -4.46 -6.25 -11.01
CA VAL A 121 -3.85 -6.33 -12.34
C VAL A 121 -2.34 -6.10 -12.27
N VAL A 122 -1.89 -5.10 -11.48
CA VAL A 122 -0.47 -4.84 -11.23
C VAL A 122 0.20 -6.06 -10.57
N LEU A 123 -0.41 -6.63 -9.54
CA LEU A 123 0.12 -7.83 -8.88
C LEU A 123 0.15 -9.01 -9.86
N ALA A 124 -0.89 -9.19 -10.66
CA ALA A 124 -0.95 -10.25 -11.67
C ALA A 124 0.09 -10.08 -12.79
N SER A 125 0.45 -8.85 -13.20
CA SER A 125 1.50 -8.62 -14.20
C SER A 125 2.87 -9.02 -13.65
N ILE A 126 3.15 -8.70 -12.38
CA ILE A 126 4.40 -9.08 -11.71
C ILE A 126 4.50 -10.59 -11.53
N ARG A 127 3.40 -11.28 -11.17
CA ARG A 127 3.37 -12.76 -11.04
C ARG A 127 3.75 -13.50 -12.32
N LYS A 128 3.58 -12.87 -13.49
CA LYS A 128 3.93 -13.48 -14.79
C LYS A 128 5.42 -13.41 -15.10
N ILE A 129 6.20 -12.63 -14.34
CA ILE A 129 7.65 -12.53 -14.57
C ILE A 129 8.29 -13.85 -14.15
N ASP A 130 9.05 -14.43 -15.07
CA ASP A 130 9.77 -15.67 -14.81
C ASP A 130 10.71 -15.53 -13.60
N GLY A 131 10.62 -16.48 -12.68
CA GLY A 131 11.33 -16.49 -11.41
C GLY A 131 10.58 -15.87 -10.22
N VAL A 132 9.46 -15.16 -10.42
CA VAL A 132 8.65 -14.66 -9.30
C VAL A 132 7.87 -15.80 -8.66
N TYR A 133 8.10 -16.01 -7.36
CA TYR A 133 7.39 -17.00 -6.55
C TYR A 133 6.11 -16.42 -5.97
N ASP A 134 6.20 -15.21 -5.41
CA ASP A 134 5.04 -14.54 -4.82
C ASP A 134 5.16 -13.02 -4.95
N VAL A 135 3.99 -12.37 -4.94
CA VAL A 135 3.86 -10.93 -4.80
C VAL A 135 2.56 -10.61 -4.09
N TYR A 136 2.68 -9.78 -3.07
CA TYR A 136 1.55 -9.39 -2.24
C TYR A 136 1.75 -7.98 -1.69
N ARG A 137 0.62 -7.35 -1.36
CA ARG A 137 0.61 -6.07 -0.68
C ARG A 137 1.07 -6.27 0.76
N ILE A 138 1.95 -5.40 1.21
CA ILE A 138 2.35 -5.31 2.62
C ILE A 138 1.70 -4.08 3.23
N THR A 139 1.13 -4.25 4.42
CA THR A 139 0.73 -3.13 5.27
C THR A 139 1.73 -3.04 6.41
N ASN A 140 2.18 -1.83 6.70
CA ASN A 140 2.91 -1.60 7.93
C ASN A 140 1.88 -1.73 9.06
N ASN A 141 1.87 -2.91 9.70
CA ASN A 141 1.10 -3.17 10.91
C ASN A 141 2.01 -2.93 12.10
#